data_AF-A0A527HFG4-F1
#
_entry.id   AF-A0A527HFG4-F1
#
_cell.length_a   1.000
_cell.length_b   1.000
_cell.length_c   1.000
_cell.angle_alpha   90.00
_cell.angle_beta   90.00
_cell.angle_gamma   90.00
#
_symmetry.space_group_name_H-M   'P 1'
#
loop_
_entity.id
_entity.type
_entity.pdbx_description
1 polymer ?
#
loop_
_entity_poly.entity_id
_entity_poly.type
_entity_poly.pdbx_seq_one_letter_code
_entity_poly.pdbx_strand_id
1 'polypeptide(L)' 'MMDNKPFEVPVVVELGHVGKYRHIRSAQEAAECLMTVWPLNRGPRHRDALDTCLKVLEGYRSTT' A
#
# COMPACT_ATOMS: atom_id res chain seq x y z
N MET A 1 2.12 18.03 8.96
CA MET A 1 1.07 17.36 8.16
C MET A 1 1.75 16.18 7.49
N MET A 2 1.26 14.95 7.62
CA MET A 2 1.92 13.79 6.97
C MET A 2 1.94 14.01 5.46
N ASP A 3 3.12 13.94 4.85
CA ASP A 3 3.26 13.89 3.40
C ASP A 3 2.52 12.64 2.89
N ASN A 4 1.33 12.81 2.31
CA ASN A 4 0.48 11.71 1.86
C ASN A 4 0.99 11.05 0.56
N LYS A 5 2.30 11.18 0.26
CA LYS A 5 3.05 10.65 -0.90
C LYS A 5 2.16 9.96 -1.95
N PRO A 6 1.47 10.77 -2.78
CA PRO A 6 0.46 10.24 -3.67
C PRO A 6 1.11 9.47 -4.82
N PHE A 7 0.44 8.44 -5.28
CA PHE A 7 0.80 7.76 -6.52
C PHE A 7 0.35 8.59 -7.71
N GLU A 8 1.16 8.60 -8.77
CA GLU A 8 0.82 9.29 -10.02
C GLU A 8 -0.46 8.70 -10.64
N VAL A 9 -0.58 7.37 -10.59
CA VAL A 9 -1.77 6.63 -11.00
C VAL A 9 -2.26 5.80 -9.82
N PRO A 10 -3.54 5.89 -9.43
CA PRO A 10 -4.11 5.05 -8.39
C PRO A 10 -4.00 3.56 -8.72
N VAL A 11 -3.61 2.75 -7.74
CA VAL A 11 -3.56 1.30 -7.87
C VAL A 11 -4.92 0.73 -7.50
N VAL A 12 -5.54 -0.05 -8.39
CA VAL A 12 -6.82 -0.71 -8.13
C VAL A 12 -6.59 -2.12 -7.63
N VAL A 13 -7.16 -2.46 -6.47
CA VAL A 13 -7.08 -3.78 -5.87
C VAL A 13 -8.47 -4.33 -5.61
N GLU A 14 -8.65 -5.62 -5.82
CA GLU A 14 -9.88 -6.35 -5.49
C GLU A 14 -9.70 -7.05 -4.14
N LEU A 15 -10.51 -6.69 -3.14
CA LEU A 15 -10.32 -7.13 -1.76
C LEU A 15 -11.63 -7.58 -1.11
N GLY A 16 -11.55 -8.63 -0.30
CA GLY A 16 -12.67 -9.19 0.46
C GLY A 16 -13.57 -10.12 -0.36
N HIS A 17 -14.23 -9.59 -1.40
CA HIS A 17 -15.12 -10.37 -2.27
C HIS A 17 -14.93 -9.98 -3.73
N VAL A 18 -15.25 -10.92 -4.63
CA VAL A 18 -15.29 -10.66 -6.08
C VAL A 18 -16.21 -9.46 -6.36
N GLY A 19 -15.74 -8.54 -7.20
CA GLY A 19 -16.42 -7.31 -7.60
C GLY A 19 -16.19 -6.12 -6.66
N LYS A 20 -15.47 -6.28 -5.54
CA LYS A 20 -15.17 -5.16 -4.62
C LYS A 20 -13.77 -4.59 -4.88
N TYR A 21 -13.74 -3.55 -5.70
CA TYR A 21 -12.52 -2.83 -6.03
C TYR A 21 -12.30 -1.63 -5.09
N ARG A 22 -11.07 -1.43 -4.65
CA ARG A 22 -10.61 -0.25 -3.92
C ARG A 22 -9.48 0.41 -4.69
N HIS A 23 -9.53 1.73 -4.79
CA HIS A 23 -8.45 2.53 -5.37
C HIS A 23 -7.54 2.98 -4.24
N ILE A 24 -6.25 2.66 -4.36
CA ILE A 24 -5.19 3.08 -3.46
C ILE A 24 -4.44 4.23 -4.11
N ARG A 25 -4.47 5.40 -3.49
CA ARG A 25 -3.95 6.66 -4.05
C ARG A 25 -2.64 7.11 -3.43
N SER A 26 -2.19 6.47 -2.35
CA SER A 26 -0.94 6.83 -1.67
C SER A 26 -0.26 5.65 -1.00
N ALA A 27 1.02 5.85 -0.64
CA ALA A 27 1.77 4.90 0.18
C ALA A 27 1.11 4.68 1.56
N GLN A 28 0.43 5.69 2.10
CA GLN A 28 -0.30 5.57 3.37
C GLN A 28 -1.52 4.66 3.22
N GLU A 29 -2.34 4.89 2.19
CA GLU A 29 -3.49 4.03 1.89
C GLU A 29 -3.05 2.59 1.58
N ALA A 30 -1.91 2.43 0.91
CA ALA A 30 -1.33 1.13 0.63
C ALA A 30 -0.90 0.40 1.92
N ALA A 31 -0.20 1.08 2.82
CA ALA A 31 0.21 0.51 4.11
C ALA A 31 -1.00 0.12 4.96
N GLU A 32 -2.00 1.00 5.08
CA GLU A 32 -3.24 0.70 5.80
C GLU A 32 -3.94 -0.52 5.20
N CYS A 33 -4.03 -0.58 3.87
CA CYS A 33 -4.63 -1.68 3.16
C CYS A 33 -3.92 -3.01 3.45
N LEU A 34 -2.59 -3.02 3.42
CA LEU A 34 -1.76 -4.19 3.73
C LEU A 34 -1.96 -4.63 5.20
N MET A 35 -2.02 -3.71 6.14
CA MET A 35 -2.15 -4.06 7.56
C MET A 35 -3.55 -4.60 7.93
N THR A 36 -4.61 -4.03 7.34
CA THR A 36 -5.99 -4.22 7.81
C THR A 36 -6.79 -5.22 6.99
N VAL A 37 -6.84 -5.04 5.67
CA VAL A 37 -7.80 -5.73 4.78
C VAL A 37 -7.14 -6.77 3.87
N TRP A 38 -5.81 -6.84 3.86
CA TRP A 38 -5.11 -7.79 3.02
C TRP A 38 -5.40 -9.23 3.43
N PRO A 39 -5.72 -10.12 2.47
CA PRO A 39 -6.07 -11.52 2.75
C PRO A 39 -4.94 -12.28 3.44
N LEU A 40 -5.28 -13.40 4.08
CA LEU A 40 -4.44 -14.20 4.98
C LEU A 40 -3.05 -14.63 4.44
N ASN A 41 -2.80 -14.53 3.13
CA ASN A 41 -1.49 -14.82 2.53
C ASN A 41 -0.48 -13.69 2.80
N ARG A 42 -0.07 -13.54 4.05
CA ARG A 42 0.96 -12.58 4.52
C ARG A 42 2.38 -13.17 4.39
N GLY A 43 2.74 -13.56 3.18
CA GLY A 43 4.06 -14.10 2.86
C GLY A 43 5.18 -13.04 2.75
N PRO A 44 6.39 -13.43 2.31
CA PRO A 44 7.52 -12.50 2.12
C PRO A 44 7.17 -11.25 1.29
N ARG A 45 6.48 -11.45 0.15
CA ARG A 45 6.05 -10.34 -0.71
C ARG A 45 5.13 -9.33 -0.02
N HIS A 46 4.28 -9.81 0.90
CA HIS A 46 3.41 -8.92 1.67
C HIS A 46 4.22 -8.04 2.63
N ARG A 47 5.22 -8.64 3.29
CA ARG A 47 6.13 -7.90 4.19
C ARG A 47 6.97 -6.89 3.40
N ASP A 48 7.50 -7.28 2.25
CA ASP A 48 8.31 -6.40 1.39
C ASP A 48 7.48 -5.19 0.91
N ALA A 49 6.22 -5.41 0.53
CA ALA A 49 5.32 -4.34 0.12
C ALA A 49 5.02 -3.38 1.28
N LEU A 50 4.77 -3.89 2.49
CA LEU A 50 4.49 -3.05 3.66
C LEU A 50 5.74 -2.26 4.07
N ASP A 51 6.90 -2.90 4.14
CA ASP A 51 8.19 -2.28 4.44
C ASP A 51 8.51 -1.15 3.45
N THR A 52 8.28 -1.38 2.15
CA THR A 52 8.46 -0.37 1.12
C THR A 52 7.53 0.84 1.36
N CYS A 53 6.26 0.61 1.68
CA CYS A 53 5.33 1.71 1.97
C CYS A 53 5.78 2.52 3.19
N LEU A 54 6.24 1.86 4.25
CA LEU A 54 6.72 2.51 5.47
C LEU A 54 7.98 3.33 5.23
N LYS A 55 8.98 2.76 4.53
CA LYS A 55 10.19 3.49 4.11
C LYS A 55 9.84 4.76 3.33
N VAL A 56 8.94 4.63 2.36
CA VAL A 56 8.43 5.77 1.61
C VAL A 56 7.83 6.78 2.56
N LEU A 57 6.95 6.42 3.49
CA LEU A 57 6.36 7.38 4.45
C LEU A 57 7.38 8.04 5.37
N GLU A 58 8.41 7.32 5.81
CA GLU A 58 9.48 7.82 6.69
C GLU A 58 10.43 8.83 6.02
N GLY A 59 10.30 9.05 4.71
CA GLY A 59 11.17 9.99 3.99
C GLY A 59 12.21 9.31 3.12
N TYR A 60 12.36 7.99 3.19
CA TYR A 60 13.18 7.24 2.25
C TYR A 60 12.50 7.26 0.89
N ARG A 61 12.90 8.20 0.04
CA ARG A 61 12.72 8.06 -1.39
C ARG A 61 13.65 6.93 -1.82
N SER A 62 13.12 5.86 -2.40
CA SER A 62 13.93 4.97 -3.23
C SER A 62 14.54 5.86 -4.31
N THR A 63 15.80 6.23 -4.10
CA THR A 63 16.61 6.85 -5.12
C THR A 63 16.88 5.77 -6.16
N THR A 64 16.49 6.07 -7.41
CA THR A 64 16.80 5.35 -8.65
C THR A 64 16.09 4.02 -8.91
#